data_AF-A0AAJ7TR95-F1
#
_entry.id   AF-A0AAJ7TR95-F1
#
_cell.length_a   1.000
_cell.length_b   1.000
_cell.length_c   1.000
_cell.angle_alpha   90.00
_cell.angle_beta   90.00
_cell.angle_gamma   90.00
#
_symmetry.space_group_name_H-M   'P 1'
#
loop_
_entity.id
_entity.type
_entity.pdbx_description
1 polymer ?
#
loop_
_entity_poly.entity_id
_entity_poly.type
_entity_poly.pdbx_seq_one_letter_code
_entity_poly.pdbx_strand_id
1 'polypeptide(L)'
;MALLIATWTLLALAALCQVDALPYRAVDSCEGRCDAPLDNAFTCQCNSACERYGDCCADYSSLCNSLLSCKGRCNEAYVATNPCHCNSKCPQYSNCCSDYNALCEGGAPPSPTLITEAEVQALTEKLLSLDTNRAAASDISLNKQTLIANSQTGAGTDHSSQRLFTSVNEAALFNRPTFASFIALRDNYARITGTTEAFTAAQLEEQLNFLSLALDTPLMKELFLFLQSKERYTTVEEFKLDLQKMWFGLYSRYNGAQDSSGFEHIFLGEIKGGKVSGFHNWVSFYFLEKEGKLNYFSHNWDGPWTSYPDVLAMQFNWDGYFKEVGSAFIGSSPEFDLAIYSLCFISKPDGACKIKLDGNIIGIQTYTWTNSSYDNGKKYVASAYPISP
;
A
#
# COMPACT_ATOMS: atom_id res chain seq x y z
N MET A 1 -62.61 70.05 11.82
CA MET A 1 -63.93 69.46 11.47
C MET A 1 -63.66 68.10 10.85
N ALA A 2 -64.24 67.02 11.43
CA ALA A 2 -64.30 65.61 10.97
C ALA A 2 -62.97 64.80 10.91
N LEU A 3 -62.75 63.79 11.78
CA LEU A 3 -63.18 62.36 11.80
C LEU A 3 -62.27 61.43 10.96
N LEU A 4 -61.54 60.47 11.56
CA LEU A 4 -61.85 59.02 11.73
C LEU A 4 -61.95 58.29 10.36
N ILE A 5 -61.32 57.16 9.98
CA ILE A 5 -61.16 55.77 10.48
C ILE A 5 -60.12 55.13 9.48
N ALA A 6 -59.19 54.21 9.76
CA ALA A 6 -59.36 52.75 9.80
C ALA A 6 -58.01 52.05 9.52
N THR A 7 -57.98 50.76 9.80
CA THR A 7 -56.86 49.95 10.31
C THR A 7 -56.45 48.78 9.38
N TRP A 8 -55.25 48.21 9.64
CA TRP A 8 -54.70 46.85 9.31
C TRP A 8 -54.21 46.55 7.88
N THR A 9 -52.92 46.20 7.70
CA THR A 9 -52.43 44.79 7.58
C THR A 9 -50.96 44.67 7.12
N LEU A 10 -50.26 43.75 7.81
CA LEU A 10 -49.15 42.85 7.44
C LEU A 10 -47.82 43.33 6.77
N LEU A 11 -46.75 43.22 7.57
CA LEU A 11 -45.57 42.36 7.37
C LEU A 11 -45.06 42.10 5.92
N ALA A 12 -43.88 42.65 5.62
CA ALA A 12 -42.86 41.93 4.85
C ALA A 12 -41.45 42.40 5.27
N LEU A 13 -40.67 41.46 5.82
CA LEU A 13 -39.24 41.56 6.07
C LEU A 13 -38.48 41.80 4.75
N ALA A 14 -37.45 42.65 4.83
CA ALA A 14 -36.07 42.38 4.40
C ALA A 14 -35.41 43.65 3.86
N ALA A 15 -34.57 44.29 4.68
CA ALA A 15 -33.55 45.22 4.20
C ALA A 15 -32.37 45.28 5.18
N LEU A 16 -31.35 44.49 4.83
CA LEU A 16 -29.93 44.83 4.88
C LEU A 16 -29.32 45.20 6.25
N CYS A 17 -28.77 44.20 6.93
CA CYS A 17 -27.54 44.40 7.71
C CYS A 17 -26.40 44.68 6.74
N GLN A 18 -25.90 45.91 6.72
CA GLN A 18 -24.54 46.19 6.23
C GLN A 18 -23.56 45.65 7.27
N VAL A 19 -23.00 44.48 7.00
CA VAL A 19 -21.70 44.09 7.54
C VAL A 19 -20.67 44.53 6.52
N ASP A 20 -19.94 45.59 6.83
CA ASP A 20 -18.70 45.91 6.12
C ASP A 20 -17.73 44.76 6.34
N ALA A 21 -17.64 43.88 5.33
CA ALA A 21 -16.54 42.93 5.24
C ALA A 21 -15.27 43.72 4.92
N LEU A 22 -14.49 44.02 5.96
CA LEU A 22 -13.08 44.35 5.75
C LEU A 22 -12.43 43.17 5.03
N PRO A 23 -11.58 43.41 4.00
CA PRO A 23 -10.90 42.32 3.33
C PRO A 23 -10.01 41.63 4.37
N TYR A 24 -10.27 40.35 4.60
CA TYR A 24 -9.42 39.48 5.38
C TYR A 24 -8.02 39.54 4.76
N ARG A 25 -7.10 40.28 5.40
CA ARG A 25 -5.68 40.23 5.04
C ARG A 25 -5.28 38.78 5.18
N ALA A 26 -4.93 38.15 4.05
CA ALA A 26 -4.20 36.89 4.08
C ALA A 26 -3.01 37.12 5.00
N VAL A 27 -2.94 36.36 6.09
CA VAL A 27 -1.82 36.46 7.01
C VAL A 27 -0.61 36.03 6.21
N ASP A 28 0.35 36.94 6.04
CA ASP A 28 1.61 36.75 5.34
C ASP A 28 2.50 35.78 6.14
N SER A 29 2.11 34.51 6.09
CA SER A 29 2.70 33.39 6.82
C SER A 29 2.98 32.23 5.86
N CYS A 30 4.02 31.47 6.19
CA CYS A 30 4.37 30.26 5.48
C CYS A 30 3.71 28.98 5.98
N GLU A 31 2.82 29.05 6.97
CA GLU A 31 2.08 27.89 7.45
C GLU A 31 1.25 27.26 6.29
N GLY A 32 1.58 26.01 5.94
CA GLY A 32 0.95 25.29 4.83
C GLY A 32 1.29 25.79 3.42
N ARG A 33 2.27 26.70 3.28
CA ARG A 33 2.66 27.35 2.01
C ARG A 33 4.12 27.13 1.61
N CYS A 34 4.86 26.27 2.32
CA CYS A 34 6.25 25.96 1.97
C CYS A 34 6.37 25.36 0.57
N ASP A 35 7.36 25.82 -0.19
CA ASP A 35 7.65 25.43 -1.58
C ASP A 35 6.53 25.76 -2.60
N ALA A 36 5.54 26.58 -2.22
CA ALA A 36 4.50 27.02 -3.13
C ALA A 36 5.08 27.87 -4.30
N PRO A 37 4.53 27.77 -5.52
CA PRO A 37 4.89 28.66 -6.62
C PRO A 37 4.72 30.14 -6.24
N LEU A 38 5.42 31.04 -6.95
CA LEU A 38 5.27 32.48 -6.76
C LEU A 38 3.79 32.88 -6.84
N ASP A 39 3.29 33.51 -5.78
CA ASP A 39 1.91 33.98 -5.70
C ASP A 39 1.87 35.47 -5.34
N ASN A 40 1.43 36.29 -6.29
CA ASN A 40 1.34 37.75 -6.17
C ASN A 40 0.19 38.20 -5.26
N ALA A 41 -0.66 37.27 -4.80
CA ALA A 41 -1.72 37.58 -3.84
C ALA A 41 -1.17 37.81 -2.41
N PHE A 42 0.09 37.44 -2.13
CA PHE A 42 0.74 37.60 -0.84
C PHE A 42 1.87 38.64 -0.91
N THR A 43 2.14 39.31 0.20
CA THR A 43 3.21 40.33 0.23
C THR A 43 4.60 39.72 0.44
N CYS A 44 4.65 38.43 0.75
CA CYS A 44 5.86 37.65 0.93
C CYS A 44 5.72 36.22 0.38
N GLN A 45 6.86 35.59 0.11
CA GLN A 45 6.96 34.29 -0.53
C GLN A 45 7.52 33.22 0.42
N CYS A 46 7.15 31.97 0.15
CA CYS A 46 7.52 30.80 0.95
C CYS A 46 8.23 29.71 0.14
N ASN A 47 8.80 30.09 -1.01
CA ASN A 47 9.61 29.22 -1.85
C ASN A 47 11.11 29.47 -1.65
N SER A 48 11.92 28.49 -2.05
CA SER A 48 13.38 28.56 -1.98
C SER A 48 14.03 29.72 -2.74
N ALA A 49 13.32 30.36 -3.69
CA ALA A 49 13.83 31.51 -4.41
C ALA A 49 13.71 32.83 -3.63
N CYS A 50 12.89 32.89 -2.58
CA CYS A 50 12.61 34.13 -1.86
C CYS A 50 13.84 34.75 -1.20
N GLU A 51 14.82 33.92 -0.78
CA GLU A 51 16.05 34.39 -0.13
C GLU A 51 16.92 35.19 -1.11
N ARG A 52 16.86 34.84 -2.40
CA ARG A 52 17.56 35.55 -3.47
C ARG A 52 16.92 36.90 -3.78
N TYR A 53 15.59 36.99 -3.69
CA TYR A 53 14.83 38.19 -4.02
C TYR A 53 14.54 39.08 -2.80
N GLY A 54 14.81 38.59 -1.59
CA GLY A 54 14.62 39.33 -0.34
C GLY A 54 13.15 39.51 0.03
N ASP A 55 12.27 38.64 -0.45
CA ASP A 55 10.80 38.71 -0.30
C ASP A 55 10.23 37.57 0.55
N CYS A 56 11.07 36.87 1.33
CA CYS A 56 10.61 35.80 2.21
C CYS A 56 9.65 36.30 3.29
N CYS A 57 8.65 35.49 3.65
CA CYS A 57 7.82 35.77 4.82
C CYS A 57 8.65 35.73 6.10
N ALA A 58 8.21 36.47 7.12
CA ALA A 58 8.95 36.59 8.38
C ALA A 58 9.17 35.24 9.08
N ASP A 59 8.25 34.30 8.89
CA ASP A 59 8.28 32.94 9.43
C ASP A 59 8.87 31.90 8.46
N TYR A 60 9.33 32.31 7.27
CA TYR A 60 9.87 31.41 6.25
C TYR A 60 11.05 30.58 6.75
N SER A 61 12.00 31.21 7.44
CA SER A 61 13.17 30.53 8.00
C SER A 61 12.81 29.52 9.09
N SER A 62 11.74 29.78 9.85
CA SER A 62 11.28 28.90 10.92
C SER A 62 10.35 27.77 10.44
N LEU A 63 9.57 28.00 9.37
CA LEU A 63 8.56 27.06 8.90
C LEU A 63 8.99 26.25 7.67
N CYS A 64 9.76 26.86 6.75
CA CYS A 64 10.09 26.26 5.46
C CYS A 64 11.58 26.00 5.25
N ASN A 65 12.46 26.63 6.02
CA ASN A 65 13.89 26.33 5.94
C ASN A 65 14.21 25.03 6.71
N SER A 66 13.89 23.90 6.07
CA SER A 66 14.17 22.54 6.57
C SER A 66 15.67 22.29 6.81
N LEU A 67 16.56 23.14 6.30
CA LEU A 67 18.01 23.02 6.48
C LEU A 67 18.49 23.47 7.86
N LEU A 68 17.67 24.17 8.65
CA LEU A 68 17.99 24.62 10.01
C LEU A 68 17.36 23.77 11.13
N SER A 69 16.60 22.73 10.76
CA SER A 69 15.89 21.84 11.70
C SER A 69 16.20 20.36 11.43
N CYS A 70 16.14 19.53 12.46
CA CYS A 70 16.24 18.08 12.36
C CYS A 70 14.93 17.35 12.07
N LYS A 71 13.81 18.07 11.92
CA LYS A 71 12.52 17.47 11.58
C LYS A 71 12.61 16.73 10.24
N GLY A 72 12.53 15.39 10.29
CA GLY A 72 12.66 14.52 9.11
C GLY A 72 14.08 14.35 8.56
N ARG A 73 15.11 14.83 9.27
CA ARG A 73 16.52 14.80 8.85
C ARG A 73 17.45 14.01 9.78
N CYS A 74 16.93 13.36 10.82
CA CYS A 74 17.76 12.52 11.70
C CYS A 74 18.47 11.42 10.90
N ASN A 75 19.76 11.22 11.16
CA ASN A 75 20.67 10.29 10.46
C ASN A 75 21.00 10.68 9.00
N GLU A 76 20.85 11.94 8.62
CA GLU A 76 21.23 12.39 7.27
C GLU A 76 22.72 12.17 6.94
N ALA A 77 23.04 12.06 5.64
CA ALA A 77 24.42 12.10 5.19
C ALA A 77 25.01 13.51 5.38
N TYR A 78 26.33 13.60 5.58
CA TYR A 78 27.02 14.88 5.66
C TYR A 78 27.02 15.58 4.30
N VAL A 79 26.58 16.84 4.28
CA VAL A 79 26.55 17.71 3.10
C VAL A 79 27.17 19.05 3.49
N ALA A 80 28.37 19.35 2.98
CA ALA A 80 29.17 20.49 3.42
C ALA A 80 28.50 21.87 3.24
N THR A 81 27.47 21.96 2.39
CA THR A 81 26.73 23.20 2.13
C THR A 81 25.59 23.43 3.12
N ASN A 82 25.26 22.48 3.99
CA ASN A 82 24.18 22.65 4.95
C ASN A 82 24.64 23.52 6.13
N PRO A 83 23.78 24.43 6.61
CA PRO A 83 24.09 25.30 7.75
C PRO A 83 24.18 24.52 9.07
N CYS A 84 23.50 23.38 9.19
CA CYS A 84 23.60 22.46 10.32
C CYS A 84 23.24 21.02 9.91
N HIS A 85 23.62 20.08 10.77
CA HIS A 85 23.51 18.66 10.54
C HIS A 85 22.71 17.92 11.60
N CYS A 86 22.09 16.81 11.18
CA CYS A 86 21.24 15.97 12.02
C CYS A 86 21.69 14.52 12.06
N ASN A 87 23.01 14.30 12.04
CA ASN A 87 23.63 12.99 12.09
C ASN A 87 24.38 12.77 13.40
N SER A 88 24.65 11.50 13.73
CA SER A 88 25.29 11.11 14.99
C SER A 88 26.70 11.67 15.22
N LYS A 89 27.34 12.23 14.19
CA LYS A 89 28.65 12.86 14.29
C LYS A 89 28.57 14.38 14.48
N CYS A 90 27.40 15.00 14.33
CA CYS A 90 27.27 16.44 14.48
C CYS A 90 27.71 16.98 15.86
N PRO A 91 27.56 16.25 17.00
CA PRO A 91 28.04 16.73 18.29
C PRO A 91 29.57 16.81 18.34
N GLN A 92 30.25 15.86 17.68
CA GLN A 92 31.71 15.83 17.59
C GLN A 92 32.26 17.04 16.80
N TYR A 93 31.54 17.47 15.77
CA TYR A 93 31.93 18.59 14.91
C TYR A 93 31.27 19.93 15.31
N SER A 94 30.46 19.95 16.37
CA SER A 94 29.74 21.14 16.85
C SER A 94 28.92 21.83 15.76
N ASN A 95 28.30 21.05 14.86
CA ASN A 95 27.51 21.54 13.73
C ASN A 95 26.08 20.99 13.73
N CYS A 96 25.57 20.55 14.89
CA CYS A 96 24.19 20.09 15.01
C CYS A 96 23.17 21.21 14.80
N CYS A 97 22.00 20.89 14.26
CA CYS A 97 20.87 21.82 14.32
C CYS A 97 20.42 22.02 15.78
N SER A 98 19.84 23.19 16.09
CA SER A 98 19.50 23.56 17.47
C SER A 98 18.48 22.63 18.14
N ASP A 99 17.68 21.93 17.33
CA ASP A 99 16.66 20.98 17.74
C ASP A 99 17.14 19.52 17.69
N TYR A 100 18.42 19.24 17.35
CA TYR A 100 18.98 17.89 17.25
C TYR A 100 18.81 17.09 18.55
N ASN A 101 19.11 17.69 19.70
CA ASN A 101 18.96 17.00 20.97
C ASN A 101 17.49 16.72 21.30
N ALA A 102 16.56 17.59 20.89
CA ALA A 102 15.13 17.39 21.16
C ALA A 102 14.49 16.38 20.21
N LEU A 103 14.89 16.37 18.93
CA LEU A 103 14.27 15.56 17.87
C LEU A 103 14.99 14.25 17.57
N CYS A 104 16.32 14.19 17.79
CA CYS A 104 17.14 13.02 17.47
C CYS A 104 17.78 12.35 18.71
N GLU A 105 18.07 13.06 19.81
CA GLU A 105 18.63 12.43 21.04
C GLU A 105 17.62 12.29 22.21
N GLY A 106 16.56 13.10 22.26
CA GLY A 106 15.68 13.26 23.43
C GLY A 106 14.23 12.82 23.21
N GLY A 107 13.96 12.07 22.15
CA GLY A 107 12.61 11.65 21.80
C GLY A 107 12.43 11.42 20.32
N ALA A 108 13.39 10.78 19.66
CA ALA A 108 13.03 9.99 18.49
C ALA A 108 11.94 8.99 18.95
N PRO A 109 10.87 8.73 18.17
CA PRO A 109 10.20 7.43 18.31
C PRO A 109 11.30 6.39 18.38
N PRO A 110 11.26 5.44 19.33
CA PRO A 110 12.33 4.47 19.43
C PRO A 110 12.54 3.88 18.04
N SER A 111 13.80 3.78 17.60
CA SER A 111 14.10 3.08 16.35
C SER A 111 13.29 1.80 16.36
N PRO A 112 12.39 1.57 15.38
CA PRO A 112 11.38 0.53 15.52
C PRO A 112 12.06 -0.77 15.90
N THR A 113 11.61 -1.39 16.99
CA THR A 113 12.26 -2.59 17.52
C THR A 113 12.46 -3.57 16.37
N LEU A 114 13.70 -4.09 16.24
CA LEU A 114 14.05 -5.02 15.17
C LEU A 114 13.08 -6.20 15.20
N ILE A 115 12.50 -6.50 14.03
CA ILE A 115 11.70 -7.70 13.83
C ILE A 115 12.66 -8.79 13.35
N THR A 116 12.89 -9.79 14.19
CA THR A 116 13.84 -10.87 13.89
C THR A 116 13.19 -11.95 13.02
N GLU A 117 14.02 -12.73 12.31
CA GLU A 117 13.53 -13.85 11.49
C GLU A 117 12.76 -14.90 12.33
N ALA A 118 13.22 -15.16 13.56
CA ALA A 118 12.53 -16.07 14.48
C ALA A 118 11.13 -15.57 14.89
N GLU A 119 10.98 -14.26 15.08
CA GLU A 119 9.67 -13.65 15.38
C GLU A 119 8.75 -13.69 14.17
N VAL A 120 9.27 -13.43 12.96
CA VAL A 120 8.49 -13.59 11.72
C VAL A 120 8.01 -15.03 11.58
N GLN A 121 8.88 -16.02 11.76
CA GLN A 121 8.50 -17.43 11.66
C GLN A 121 7.48 -17.84 12.73
N ALA A 122 7.66 -17.41 13.98
CA ALA A 122 6.72 -17.71 15.05
C ALA A 122 5.34 -17.05 14.81
N LEU A 123 5.34 -15.80 14.37
CA LEU A 123 4.11 -15.07 14.06
C LEU A 123 3.39 -15.70 12.87
N THR A 124 4.08 -16.02 11.79
CA THR A 124 3.43 -16.56 10.57
C THR A 124 2.77 -17.91 10.77
N GLU A 125 3.32 -18.79 11.62
CA GLU A 125 2.61 -20.00 12.08
C GLU A 125 1.35 -19.67 12.88
N LYS A 126 1.44 -18.67 13.76
CA LYS A 126 0.29 -18.23 14.56
C LYS A 126 -0.80 -17.62 13.67
N LEU A 127 -0.43 -16.77 12.71
CA LEU A 127 -1.35 -16.21 11.72
C LEU A 127 -2.02 -17.32 10.91
N LEU A 128 -1.27 -18.33 10.47
CA LEU A 128 -1.83 -19.50 9.80
C LEU A 128 -2.90 -20.19 10.67
N SER A 129 -2.63 -20.39 11.96
CA SER A 129 -3.62 -21.00 12.87
C SER A 129 -4.89 -20.16 13.07
N LEU A 130 -4.80 -18.85 12.82
CA LEU A 130 -5.90 -17.88 12.93
C LEU A 130 -6.59 -17.61 11.59
N ASP A 131 -6.11 -18.19 10.48
CA ASP A 131 -6.74 -18.04 9.17
C ASP A 131 -8.00 -18.92 9.06
N THR A 132 -9.05 -18.51 9.75
CA THR A 132 -10.33 -19.23 9.78
C THR A 132 -11.08 -19.17 8.45
N ASN A 133 -10.69 -18.26 7.56
CA ASN A 133 -11.31 -18.06 6.26
C ASN A 133 -10.58 -18.81 5.13
N ARG A 134 -9.46 -19.49 5.36
CA ARG A 134 -8.83 -20.33 4.33
C ARG A 134 -9.72 -21.48 3.84
N ALA A 135 -9.35 -22.03 2.70
CA ALA A 135 -9.95 -23.25 2.19
C ALA A 135 -9.64 -24.46 3.09
N ALA A 136 -10.64 -25.29 3.33
CA ALA A 136 -10.40 -26.64 3.83
C ALA A 136 -9.86 -27.53 2.69
N ALA A 137 -9.22 -28.64 3.02
CA ALA A 137 -8.71 -29.60 2.02
C ALA A 137 -9.80 -30.09 1.04
N SER A 138 -11.06 -30.12 1.46
CA SER A 138 -12.21 -30.49 0.62
C SER A 138 -12.77 -29.36 -0.25
N ASP A 139 -12.39 -28.10 0.01
CA ASP A 139 -12.98 -26.94 -0.67
C ASP A 139 -12.37 -26.69 -2.05
N ILE A 140 -11.15 -27.18 -2.31
CA ILE A 140 -10.46 -27.00 -3.58
C ILE A 140 -9.89 -28.34 -4.04
N SER A 141 -10.19 -28.72 -5.29
CA SER A 141 -9.53 -29.84 -5.97
C SER A 141 -8.69 -29.32 -7.12
N LEU A 142 -7.43 -29.76 -7.16
CA LEU A 142 -6.46 -29.40 -8.17
C LEU A 142 -6.12 -30.59 -9.07
N ASN A 143 -5.98 -30.33 -10.35
CA ASN A 143 -5.34 -31.20 -11.32
C ASN A 143 -4.01 -30.57 -11.76
N LYS A 144 -2.97 -30.78 -10.93
CA LYS A 144 -1.63 -30.18 -11.10
C LYS A 144 -0.94 -30.62 -12.40
N GLN A 145 -1.36 -31.73 -13.02
CA GLN A 145 -0.85 -32.22 -14.31
C GLN A 145 0.68 -32.33 -14.33
N THR A 146 1.37 -31.57 -15.19
CA THR A 146 2.78 -31.80 -15.50
C THR A 146 3.70 -30.90 -14.66
N LEU A 147 4.59 -31.54 -13.90
CA LEU A 147 5.78 -30.89 -13.32
C LEU A 147 6.89 -30.83 -14.37
N ILE A 148 7.47 -29.65 -14.62
CA ILE A 148 8.59 -29.47 -15.54
C ILE A 148 9.85 -28.95 -14.82
N ALA A 149 11.02 -29.12 -15.44
CA ALA A 149 12.27 -28.60 -14.90
C ALA A 149 12.39 -27.08 -15.11
N ASN A 150 13.14 -26.39 -14.24
CA ASN A 150 13.43 -24.95 -14.36
C ASN A 150 14.07 -24.57 -15.70
N SER A 151 14.81 -25.48 -16.34
CA SER A 151 15.40 -25.25 -17.67
C SER A 151 14.37 -25.18 -18.81
N GLN A 152 13.11 -25.55 -18.55
CA GLN A 152 12.04 -25.61 -19.54
C GLN A 152 11.01 -24.48 -19.37
N THR A 153 11.10 -23.65 -18.32
CA THR A 153 10.09 -22.63 -17.99
C THR A 153 9.92 -21.60 -19.09
N GLY A 154 11.03 -21.17 -19.71
CA GLY A 154 11.03 -20.17 -20.77
C GLY A 154 10.51 -20.66 -22.13
N ALA A 155 10.21 -21.96 -22.30
CA ALA A 155 9.81 -22.53 -23.58
C ALA A 155 8.40 -22.12 -24.02
N GLY A 156 7.52 -21.75 -23.09
CA GLY A 156 6.14 -21.39 -23.39
C GLY A 156 5.31 -22.54 -23.99
N THR A 157 5.72 -23.78 -23.74
CA THR A 157 5.01 -24.97 -24.20
C THR A 157 3.90 -25.32 -23.22
N ASP A 158 2.69 -25.53 -23.74
CA ASP A 158 1.59 -26.07 -22.94
C ASP A 158 1.79 -27.57 -22.72
N HIS A 159 1.99 -27.96 -21.46
CA HIS A 159 2.15 -29.35 -21.03
C HIS A 159 0.91 -29.88 -20.29
N SER A 160 -0.18 -29.10 -20.23
CA SER A 160 -1.34 -29.34 -19.39
C SER A 160 -2.63 -29.04 -20.15
N SER A 161 -3.18 -30.07 -20.81
CA SER A 161 -4.38 -29.93 -21.64
C SER A 161 -5.69 -29.66 -20.87
N GLN A 162 -5.66 -29.70 -19.53
CA GLN A 162 -6.83 -29.51 -18.68
C GLN A 162 -6.64 -28.31 -17.73
N ARG A 163 -7.73 -27.86 -17.13
CA ARG A 163 -7.70 -26.82 -16.09
C ARG A 163 -6.99 -27.31 -14.83
N LEU A 164 -6.29 -26.40 -14.15
CA LEU A 164 -5.70 -26.63 -12.85
C LEU A 164 -6.78 -26.79 -11.78
N PHE A 165 -7.75 -25.88 -11.69
CA PHE A 165 -8.83 -25.97 -10.72
C PHE A 165 -9.98 -26.82 -11.27
N THR A 166 -10.09 -28.07 -10.80
CA THR A 166 -11.18 -28.97 -11.20
C THR A 166 -12.46 -28.69 -10.43
N SER A 167 -12.35 -28.30 -9.16
CA SER A 167 -13.48 -27.81 -8.36
C SER A 167 -13.03 -26.81 -7.30
N VAL A 168 -13.89 -25.82 -7.03
CA VAL A 168 -13.79 -24.89 -5.91
C VAL A 168 -15.16 -24.75 -5.27
N ASN A 169 -15.23 -24.85 -3.95
CA ASN A 169 -16.45 -24.69 -3.16
C ASN A 169 -16.80 -23.21 -3.02
N GLU A 170 -17.25 -22.59 -4.11
CA GLU A 170 -17.55 -21.16 -4.18
C GLU A 170 -18.56 -20.73 -3.11
N ALA A 171 -19.59 -21.56 -2.87
CA ALA A 171 -20.63 -21.25 -1.89
C ALA A 171 -20.08 -21.17 -0.46
N ALA A 172 -19.10 -21.99 -0.11
CA ALA A 172 -18.48 -21.96 1.23
C ALA A 172 -17.40 -20.89 1.37
N LEU A 173 -16.67 -20.58 0.30
CA LEU A 173 -15.54 -19.65 0.33
C LEU A 173 -15.94 -18.22 0.00
N PHE A 174 -16.61 -18.00 -1.14
CA PHE A 174 -16.78 -16.67 -1.71
C PHE A 174 -17.94 -15.87 -1.11
N ASN A 175 -18.76 -16.50 -0.28
CA ASN A 175 -19.72 -15.80 0.58
C ASN A 175 -19.09 -15.29 1.88
N ARG A 176 -17.84 -15.67 2.20
CA ARG A 176 -17.12 -15.13 3.37
C ARG A 176 -16.84 -13.65 3.10
N PRO A 177 -17.03 -12.75 4.08
CA PRO A 177 -16.94 -11.31 3.83
C PRO A 177 -15.64 -10.83 3.19
N THR A 178 -14.49 -11.38 3.60
CA THR A 178 -13.18 -11.00 3.05
C THR A 178 -12.97 -11.49 1.63
N PHE A 179 -13.42 -12.69 1.27
CA PHE A 179 -13.44 -13.15 -0.12
C PHE A 179 -14.39 -12.33 -0.98
N ALA A 180 -15.63 -12.10 -0.52
CA ALA A 180 -16.62 -11.36 -1.28
C ALA A 180 -16.14 -9.93 -1.60
N SER A 181 -15.58 -9.23 -0.61
CA SER A 181 -15.03 -7.89 -0.80
C SER A 181 -13.75 -7.88 -1.65
N PHE A 182 -12.87 -8.87 -1.50
CA PHE A 182 -11.72 -9.03 -2.40
C PHE A 182 -12.13 -9.26 -3.85
N ILE A 183 -13.15 -10.09 -4.09
CA ILE A 183 -13.67 -10.38 -5.43
C ILE A 183 -14.28 -9.12 -6.05
N ALA A 184 -15.01 -8.32 -5.26
CA ALA A 184 -15.56 -7.04 -5.70
C ALA A 184 -14.46 -6.07 -6.15
N LEU A 185 -13.29 -6.05 -5.49
CA LEU A 185 -12.19 -5.19 -5.93
C LEU A 185 -11.64 -5.51 -7.32
N ARG A 186 -11.90 -6.70 -7.87
CA ARG A 186 -11.27 -7.15 -9.13
C ARG A 186 -11.74 -6.38 -10.37
N ASP A 187 -12.97 -5.85 -10.37
CA ASP A 187 -13.52 -5.13 -11.53
C ASP A 187 -13.15 -3.64 -11.55
N ASN A 188 -12.47 -3.15 -10.51
CA ASN A 188 -12.03 -1.76 -10.39
C ASN A 188 -10.79 -1.39 -11.20
N TYR A 189 -9.99 -2.38 -11.62
CA TYR A 189 -8.65 -2.17 -12.17
C TYR A 189 -8.57 -2.60 -13.63
N ALA A 190 -7.81 -1.84 -14.42
CA ALA A 190 -7.58 -2.12 -15.82
C ALA A 190 -6.26 -2.88 -16.01
N ARG A 191 -6.33 -4.15 -16.41
CA ARG A 191 -5.14 -5.02 -16.58
C ARG A 191 -3.99 -4.50 -17.47
N ILE A 192 -4.20 -3.47 -18.29
CA ILE A 192 -3.20 -2.93 -19.23
C ILE A 192 -2.59 -1.65 -18.64
N THR A 193 -1.32 -1.73 -18.23
CA THR A 193 -0.56 -0.56 -17.77
C THR A 193 -0.41 0.50 -18.87
N GLY A 194 -0.31 1.76 -18.50
CA GLY A 194 -0.10 2.92 -19.38
C GLY A 194 -1.32 3.82 -19.54
N THR A 195 -2.45 3.48 -18.93
CA THR A 195 -3.65 4.32 -18.87
C THR A 195 -3.80 4.85 -17.44
N THR A 196 -3.92 6.16 -17.27
CA THR A 196 -4.11 6.74 -15.93
C THR A 196 -5.40 6.20 -15.32
N GLU A 197 -5.27 5.62 -14.12
CA GLU A 197 -6.42 5.18 -13.34
C GLU A 197 -6.85 6.29 -12.38
N ALA A 198 -8.16 6.45 -12.23
CA ALA A 198 -8.75 7.31 -11.23
C ALA A 198 -9.89 6.56 -10.57
N PHE A 199 -9.79 6.37 -9.25
CA PHE A 199 -10.83 5.68 -8.51
C PHE A 199 -11.99 6.61 -8.19
N THR A 200 -13.21 6.12 -8.41
CA THR A 200 -14.42 6.78 -7.94
C THR A 200 -14.54 6.67 -6.42
N ALA A 201 -15.40 7.48 -5.80
CA ALA A 201 -15.66 7.40 -4.36
C ALA A 201 -16.12 6.01 -3.92
N ALA A 202 -16.93 5.32 -4.74
CA ALA A 202 -17.38 3.96 -4.46
C ALA A 202 -16.21 2.96 -4.47
N GLN A 203 -15.28 3.09 -5.42
CA GLN A 203 -14.11 2.21 -5.50
C GLN A 203 -13.16 2.41 -4.32
N LEU A 204 -12.97 3.66 -3.87
CA LEU A 204 -12.23 3.96 -2.65
C LEU A 204 -12.91 3.39 -1.39
N GLU A 205 -14.25 3.43 -1.35
CA GLU A 205 -15.04 2.82 -0.28
C GLU A 205 -14.91 1.29 -0.28
N GLU A 206 -14.88 0.64 -1.44
CA GLU A 206 -14.65 -0.80 -1.55
C GLU A 206 -13.26 -1.22 -1.02
N GLN A 207 -12.21 -0.44 -1.30
CA GLN A 207 -10.87 -0.67 -0.74
C GLN A 207 -10.90 -0.59 0.79
N LEU A 208 -11.54 0.45 1.33
CA LEU A 208 -11.67 0.64 2.78
C LEU A 208 -12.53 -0.45 3.43
N ASN A 209 -13.57 -0.91 2.75
CA ASN A 209 -14.44 -1.98 3.21
C ASN A 209 -13.67 -3.31 3.29
N PHE A 210 -12.93 -3.66 2.23
CA PHE A 210 -12.06 -4.85 2.24
C PHE A 210 -11.06 -4.81 3.40
N LEU A 211 -10.34 -3.69 3.57
CA LEU A 211 -9.39 -3.53 4.67
C LEU A 211 -10.06 -3.61 6.04
N SER A 212 -11.26 -3.06 6.20
CA SER A 212 -12.01 -3.13 7.46
C SER A 212 -12.40 -4.58 7.80
N LEU A 213 -12.91 -5.32 6.81
CA LEU A 213 -13.27 -6.73 6.96
C LEU A 213 -12.03 -7.58 7.27
N ALA A 214 -10.92 -7.34 6.57
CA ALA A 214 -9.67 -8.03 6.83
C ALA A 214 -9.17 -7.74 8.25
N LEU A 215 -9.12 -6.47 8.68
CA LEU A 215 -8.64 -6.05 10.01
C LEU A 215 -9.54 -6.54 11.15
N ASP A 216 -10.80 -6.87 10.90
CA ASP A 216 -11.69 -7.45 11.91
C ASP A 216 -11.41 -8.95 12.17
N THR A 217 -10.65 -9.61 11.30
CA THR A 217 -10.30 -11.04 11.47
C THR A 217 -9.35 -11.24 12.67
N PRO A 218 -9.40 -12.40 13.35
CA PRO A 218 -8.45 -12.74 14.41
C PRO A 218 -6.99 -12.67 13.95
N LEU A 219 -6.73 -13.08 12.70
CA LEU A 219 -5.42 -13.05 12.07
C LEU A 219 -4.85 -11.63 11.98
N MET A 220 -5.60 -10.69 11.38
CA MET A 220 -5.10 -9.32 11.22
C MET A 220 -5.02 -8.57 12.55
N LYS A 221 -5.89 -8.88 13.51
CA LYS A 221 -5.78 -8.38 14.89
C LYS A 221 -4.47 -8.82 15.54
N GLU A 222 -4.08 -10.08 15.36
CA GLU A 222 -2.79 -10.59 15.85
C GLU A 222 -1.60 -9.91 15.17
N LEU A 223 -1.64 -9.73 13.84
CA LEU A 223 -0.61 -8.99 13.13
C LEU A 223 -0.48 -7.55 13.66
N PHE A 224 -1.60 -6.86 13.83
CA PHE A 224 -1.61 -5.50 14.39
C PHE A 224 -1.01 -5.45 15.79
N LEU A 225 -1.40 -6.35 16.69
CA LEU A 225 -0.86 -6.42 18.05
C LEU A 225 0.66 -6.65 18.04
N PHE A 226 1.14 -7.53 17.16
CA PHE A 226 2.58 -7.73 16.98
C PHE A 226 3.28 -6.46 16.48
N LEU A 227 2.76 -5.82 15.44
CA LEU A 227 3.35 -4.60 14.88
C LEU A 227 3.30 -3.43 15.87
N GLN A 228 2.24 -3.35 16.68
CA GLN A 228 2.13 -2.39 17.79
C GLN A 228 3.19 -2.67 18.87
N SER A 229 3.42 -3.94 19.24
CA SER A 229 4.50 -4.31 20.17
C SER A 229 5.91 -4.00 19.64
N LYS A 230 6.02 -3.82 18.32
CA LYS A 230 7.24 -3.41 17.61
C LYS A 230 7.27 -1.93 17.29
N GLU A 231 6.34 -1.16 17.87
CA GLU A 231 6.20 0.29 17.75
C GLU A 231 6.09 0.75 16.29
N ARG A 232 5.51 -0.10 15.43
CA ARG A 232 5.29 0.21 14.01
C ARG A 232 4.01 1.02 13.79
N TYR A 233 3.00 0.77 14.62
CA TYR A 233 1.70 1.42 14.58
C TYR A 233 1.16 1.61 15.98
N THR A 234 0.48 2.73 16.22
CA THR A 234 -0.14 3.01 17.52
C THR A 234 -1.59 2.57 17.56
N THR A 235 -2.32 2.74 16.45
CA THR A 235 -3.76 2.46 16.37
C THR A 235 -4.11 1.61 15.15
N VAL A 236 -5.23 0.88 15.23
CA VAL A 236 -5.75 0.09 14.11
C VAL A 236 -6.08 1.01 12.92
N GLU A 237 -6.59 2.22 13.17
CA GLU A 237 -6.92 3.17 12.12
C GLU A 237 -5.67 3.68 11.38
N GLU A 238 -4.58 3.97 12.11
CA GLU A 238 -3.30 4.31 11.51
C GLU A 238 -2.79 3.16 10.61
N PHE A 239 -2.85 1.92 11.12
CA PHE A 239 -2.43 0.74 10.35
C PHE A 239 -3.31 0.54 9.10
N LYS A 240 -4.63 0.72 9.22
CA LYS A 240 -5.58 0.63 8.11
C LYS A 240 -5.28 1.64 7.02
N LEU A 241 -5.10 2.91 7.38
CA LEU A 241 -4.81 3.97 6.42
C LEU A 241 -3.44 3.78 5.77
N ASP A 242 -2.45 3.28 6.53
CA ASP A 242 -1.15 2.94 5.96
C ASP A 242 -1.25 1.76 5.01
N LEU A 243 -1.98 0.69 5.34
CA LEU A 243 -2.26 -0.42 4.42
C LEU A 243 -2.95 0.09 3.15
N GLN A 244 -3.92 1.00 3.28
CA GLN A 244 -4.60 1.57 2.13
C GLN A 244 -3.59 2.24 1.18
N LYS A 245 -2.76 3.14 1.70
CA LYS A 245 -1.76 3.83 0.87
C LYS A 245 -0.67 2.88 0.36
N MET A 246 -0.17 1.99 1.20
CA MET A 246 0.89 1.01 0.90
C MET A 246 0.51 0.09 -0.26
N TRP A 247 -0.73 -0.39 -0.27
CA TRP A 247 -1.22 -1.38 -1.23
C TRP A 247 -1.99 -0.78 -2.39
N PHE A 248 -2.85 0.21 -2.15
CA PHE A 248 -3.76 0.77 -3.17
C PHE A 248 -3.31 2.14 -3.69
N GLY A 249 -2.29 2.74 -3.09
CA GLY A 249 -1.72 3.99 -3.58
C GLY A 249 -1.15 3.82 -4.99
N LEU A 250 -1.60 4.68 -5.91
CA LEU A 250 -1.16 4.65 -7.29
C LEU A 250 0.28 5.16 -7.42
N TYR A 251 1.04 4.51 -8.29
CA TYR A 251 2.35 4.95 -8.75
C TYR A 251 2.54 4.59 -10.23
N SER A 252 3.47 5.28 -10.89
CA SER A 252 3.67 5.14 -12.33
C SER A 252 4.67 4.05 -12.69
N ARG A 253 4.21 2.92 -13.24
CA ARG A 253 5.11 1.86 -13.74
C ARG A 253 5.61 2.07 -15.16
N TYR A 254 4.90 2.85 -15.96
CA TYR A 254 5.19 3.09 -17.36
C TYR A 254 4.73 4.50 -17.79
N ASN A 255 5.54 5.20 -18.59
CA ASN A 255 5.23 6.50 -19.21
C ASN A 255 4.73 7.64 -18.29
N GLY A 256 4.93 7.56 -16.97
CA GLY A 256 4.51 8.64 -16.05
C GLY A 256 3.03 8.59 -15.67
N ALA A 257 2.26 7.61 -16.16
CA ALA A 257 0.83 7.47 -15.84
C ALA A 257 0.68 6.87 -14.42
N GLN A 258 -0.17 7.45 -13.57
CA GLN A 258 -0.54 6.82 -12.28
C GLN A 258 -1.48 5.66 -12.56
N ASP A 259 -0.92 4.48 -12.80
CA ASP A 259 -1.59 3.38 -13.51
C ASP A 259 -1.43 2.02 -12.83
N SER A 260 -0.86 2.00 -11.64
CA SER A 260 -0.51 0.76 -10.96
C SER A 260 -0.53 0.93 -9.46
N SER A 261 -0.96 -0.12 -8.77
CA SER A 261 -0.85 -0.26 -7.31
C SER A 261 -0.21 -1.60 -6.93
N GLY A 262 0.25 -1.72 -5.68
CA GLY A 262 0.72 -3.02 -5.18
C GLY A 262 -0.40 -4.06 -5.21
N PHE A 263 -1.60 -3.68 -4.80
CA PHE A 263 -2.75 -4.58 -4.80
C PHE A 263 -3.02 -5.14 -6.19
N GLU A 264 -3.17 -4.26 -7.19
CA GLU A 264 -3.39 -4.66 -8.57
C GLU A 264 -2.28 -5.58 -9.07
N HIS A 265 -1.02 -5.14 -8.94
CA HIS A 265 0.13 -5.88 -9.42
C HIS A 265 0.20 -7.31 -8.84
N ILE A 266 0.12 -7.46 -7.52
CA ILE A 266 0.26 -8.76 -6.87
C ILE A 266 -1.00 -9.62 -7.05
N PHE A 267 -2.18 -9.07 -6.76
CA PHE A 267 -3.39 -9.86 -6.61
C PHE A 267 -4.18 -10.04 -7.92
N LEU A 268 -4.13 -9.08 -8.84
CA LEU A 268 -4.87 -9.14 -10.10
C LEU A 268 -3.97 -9.45 -11.29
N GLY A 269 -2.72 -8.96 -11.23
CA GLY A 269 -1.76 -9.07 -12.32
C GLY A 269 -1.93 -7.95 -13.34
N GLU A 270 -0.82 -7.64 -14.02
CA GLU A 270 -0.74 -6.59 -15.03
C GLU A 270 -0.06 -7.11 -16.29
N ILE A 271 -0.33 -6.49 -17.44
CA ILE A 271 0.42 -6.72 -18.67
C ILE A 271 1.37 -5.55 -18.89
N LYS A 272 2.68 -5.81 -18.79
CA LYS A 272 3.75 -4.84 -19.03
C LYS A 272 4.66 -5.30 -20.16
N GLY A 273 4.74 -4.49 -21.22
CA GLY A 273 5.62 -4.79 -22.37
C GLY A 273 5.31 -6.12 -23.07
N GLY A 274 4.03 -6.51 -23.12
CA GLY A 274 3.59 -7.76 -23.71
C GLY A 274 3.90 -9.01 -22.87
N LYS A 275 4.14 -8.85 -21.57
CA LYS A 275 4.34 -9.96 -20.63
C LYS A 275 3.48 -9.76 -19.39
N VAL A 276 3.05 -10.87 -18.79
CA VAL A 276 2.37 -10.84 -17.49
C VAL A 276 3.39 -10.46 -16.42
N SER A 277 3.08 -9.42 -15.64
CA SER A 277 3.86 -8.91 -14.51
C SER A 277 3.02 -9.01 -13.25
N GLY A 278 3.62 -9.42 -12.12
CA GLY A 278 2.86 -9.72 -10.91
C GLY A 278 1.98 -10.96 -11.09
N PHE A 279 0.72 -10.94 -10.64
CA PHE A 279 -0.22 -12.08 -10.72
C PHE A 279 0.22 -13.29 -9.88
N HIS A 280 -0.01 -13.20 -8.57
CA HIS A 280 0.44 -14.15 -7.55
C HIS A 280 -0.67 -14.57 -6.58
N ASN A 281 -1.94 -14.53 -7.02
CA ASN A 281 -3.10 -14.88 -6.20
C ASN A 281 -3.99 -15.94 -6.86
N TRP A 282 -4.34 -16.97 -6.09
CA TRP A 282 -5.09 -18.13 -6.57
C TRP A 282 -6.54 -17.83 -6.90
N VAL A 283 -7.18 -16.87 -6.22
CA VAL A 283 -8.59 -16.51 -6.48
C VAL A 283 -8.70 -15.86 -7.85
N SER A 284 -7.84 -14.88 -8.15
CA SER A 284 -7.77 -14.27 -9.49
C SER A 284 -7.45 -15.29 -10.58
N PHE A 285 -6.51 -16.20 -10.30
CA PHE A 285 -6.18 -17.29 -11.22
C PHE A 285 -7.41 -18.16 -11.52
N TYR A 286 -8.10 -18.62 -10.46
CA TYR A 286 -9.28 -19.46 -10.57
C TYR A 286 -10.38 -18.82 -11.41
N PHE A 287 -10.73 -17.56 -11.13
CA PHE A 287 -11.76 -16.86 -11.90
C PHE A 287 -11.38 -16.70 -13.37
N LEU A 288 -10.13 -16.33 -13.65
CA LEU A 288 -9.68 -16.16 -15.04
C LEU A 288 -9.59 -17.49 -15.81
N GLU A 289 -9.24 -18.59 -15.14
CA GLU A 289 -9.29 -19.93 -15.73
C GLU A 289 -10.74 -20.39 -15.97
N LYS A 290 -11.63 -20.15 -15.01
CA LYS A 290 -13.06 -20.43 -15.12
C LYS A 290 -13.70 -19.69 -16.30
N GLU A 291 -13.35 -18.41 -16.46
CA GLU A 291 -13.77 -17.54 -17.57
C GLU A 291 -13.14 -17.90 -18.92
N GLY A 292 -12.17 -18.82 -18.96
CA GLY A 292 -11.46 -19.22 -20.18
C GLY A 292 -10.46 -18.18 -20.70
N LYS A 293 -10.11 -17.18 -19.88
CA LYS A 293 -9.10 -16.16 -20.20
C LYS A 293 -7.69 -16.58 -19.82
N LEU A 294 -7.57 -17.55 -18.91
CA LEU A 294 -6.28 -18.09 -18.47
C LEU A 294 -6.21 -19.57 -18.82
N ASN A 295 -5.08 -19.97 -19.41
CA ASN A 295 -4.74 -21.37 -19.68
C ASN A 295 -3.50 -21.77 -18.85
N TYR A 296 -3.66 -22.76 -17.98
CA TYR A 296 -2.58 -23.33 -17.18
C TYR A 296 -1.72 -24.25 -18.04
N PHE A 297 -0.40 -24.03 -18.06
CA PHE A 297 0.52 -24.81 -18.91
C PHE A 297 1.24 -25.92 -18.13
N SER A 298 1.73 -25.62 -16.94
CA SER A 298 2.51 -26.54 -16.10
C SER A 298 2.85 -25.91 -14.75
N HIS A 299 3.51 -26.65 -13.88
CA HIS A 299 4.21 -26.10 -12.73
C HIS A 299 5.68 -26.54 -12.75
N ASN A 300 6.58 -25.72 -12.20
CA ASN A 300 7.98 -26.08 -12.00
C ASN A 300 8.33 -26.33 -10.53
N TRP A 301 7.37 -26.04 -9.63
CA TRP A 301 7.51 -26.34 -8.22
C TRP A 301 6.16 -26.63 -7.57
N ASP A 302 6.17 -27.66 -6.73
CA ASP A 302 5.07 -28.08 -5.85
C ASP A 302 5.62 -28.12 -4.42
N GLY A 303 5.06 -27.29 -3.54
CA GLY A 303 5.51 -27.18 -2.16
C GLY A 303 5.28 -28.47 -1.36
N PRO A 304 5.90 -28.62 -0.17
CA PRO A 304 5.74 -29.81 0.66
C PRO A 304 4.39 -29.90 1.39
N TRP A 305 3.47 -28.95 1.18
CA TRP A 305 2.21 -28.86 1.91
C TRP A 305 1.17 -29.83 1.35
N THR A 306 0.48 -30.52 2.26
CA THR A 306 -0.55 -31.51 1.91
C THR A 306 -1.96 -31.02 2.17
N SER A 307 -2.09 -29.77 2.63
CA SER A 307 -3.34 -29.07 2.92
C SER A 307 -3.16 -27.59 2.58
N TYR A 308 -4.25 -26.81 2.63
CA TYR A 308 -4.22 -25.39 2.33
C TYR A 308 -3.82 -24.52 3.54
N PRO A 309 -3.05 -23.43 3.33
CA PRO A 309 -2.56 -23.00 2.02
C PRO A 309 -1.39 -23.84 1.52
N ASP A 310 -1.47 -24.24 0.25
CA ASP A 310 -0.39 -24.88 -0.50
C ASP A 310 0.40 -23.78 -1.26
N VAL A 311 1.55 -24.09 -1.85
CA VAL A 311 2.30 -23.17 -2.69
C VAL A 311 2.72 -23.85 -3.99
N LEU A 312 2.33 -23.25 -5.11
CA LEU A 312 2.69 -23.70 -6.44
C LEU A 312 3.43 -22.60 -7.20
N ALA A 313 4.43 -22.98 -8.01
CA ALA A 313 5.02 -22.12 -9.03
C ALA A 313 4.55 -22.56 -10.41
N MET A 314 3.74 -21.72 -11.04
CA MET A 314 2.93 -22.08 -12.21
C MET A 314 3.39 -21.32 -13.46
N GLN A 315 3.25 -21.99 -14.60
CA GLN A 315 3.25 -21.40 -15.93
C GLN A 315 1.84 -21.28 -16.45
N PHE A 316 1.54 -20.15 -17.06
CA PHE A 316 0.23 -19.95 -17.67
C PHE A 316 0.29 -18.90 -18.77
N ASN A 317 -0.71 -18.98 -19.64
CA ASN A 317 -1.01 -17.93 -20.60
C ASN A 317 -2.28 -17.20 -20.15
N TRP A 318 -2.22 -15.88 -20.05
CA TRP A 318 -3.37 -15.04 -19.74
C TRP A 318 -3.67 -14.16 -20.96
N ASP A 319 -4.76 -14.48 -21.66
CA ASP A 319 -5.27 -13.76 -22.83
C ASP A 319 -4.20 -13.46 -23.90
N GLY A 320 -3.39 -14.47 -24.22
CA GLY A 320 -2.30 -14.40 -25.19
C GLY A 320 -0.93 -14.07 -24.59
N TYR A 321 -0.88 -13.62 -23.33
CA TYR A 321 0.38 -13.22 -22.68
C TYR A 321 0.92 -14.35 -21.78
N PHE A 322 2.13 -14.80 -22.08
CA PHE A 322 2.78 -15.86 -21.31
C PHE A 322 3.42 -15.32 -20.02
N LYS A 323 3.21 -16.05 -18.91
CA LYS A 323 3.95 -15.90 -17.66
C LYS A 323 4.86 -17.12 -17.47
N GLU A 324 6.17 -16.85 -17.42
CA GLU A 324 7.19 -17.89 -17.30
C GLU A 324 7.14 -18.63 -15.96
N VAL A 325 7.08 -17.89 -14.84
CA VAL A 325 6.89 -18.48 -13.51
C VAL A 325 6.09 -17.49 -12.66
N GLY A 326 5.02 -17.97 -12.04
CA GLY A 326 4.24 -17.27 -11.03
C GLY A 326 3.96 -18.17 -9.84
N SER A 327 4.58 -17.86 -8.71
CA SER A 327 4.33 -18.53 -7.45
C SER A 327 3.17 -17.88 -6.69
N ALA A 328 2.33 -18.68 -6.05
CA ALA A 328 1.20 -18.19 -5.28
C ALA A 328 0.88 -19.14 -4.11
N PHE A 329 0.35 -18.60 -3.02
CA PHE A 329 -0.41 -19.40 -2.07
C PHE A 329 -1.70 -19.88 -2.72
N ILE A 330 -2.04 -21.15 -2.55
CA ILE A 330 -3.29 -21.74 -3.02
C ILE A 330 -4.18 -22.04 -1.82
N GLY A 331 -5.40 -21.53 -1.83
CA GLY A 331 -6.39 -21.78 -0.78
C GLY A 331 -6.22 -20.93 0.48
N SER A 332 -5.26 -20.01 0.53
CA SER A 332 -5.19 -18.95 1.56
C SER A 332 -6.40 -18.00 1.48
N SER A 333 -6.73 -17.35 2.59
CA SER A 333 -7.67 -16.22 2.56
C SER A 333 -7.00 -14.93 2.04
N PRO A 334 -7.78 -13.97 1.50
CA PRO A 334 -7.23 -12.68 1.06
C PRO A 334 -6.49 -11.92 2.17
N GLU A 335 -6.99 -11.98 3.41
CA GLU A 335 -6.35 -11.37 4.57
C GLU A 335 -5.06 -12.07 4.99
N PHE A 336 -4.91 -13.38 4.77
CA PHE A 336 -3.66 -14.09 5.02
C PHE A 336 -2.57 -13.63 4.05
N ASP A 337 -2.86 -13.60 2.75
CA ASP A 337 -1.92 -13.09 1.74
C ASP A 337 -1.51 -11.64 2.08
N LEU A 338 -2.49 -10.77 2.35
CA LEU A 338 -2.25 -9.37 2.74
C LEU A 338 -1.36 -9.27 3.99
N ALA A 339 -1.62 -10.09 5.02
CA ALA A 339 -0.88 -10.09 6.27
C ALA A 339 0.57 -10.52 6.09
N ILE A 340 0.81 -11.65 5.42
CA ILE A 340 2.14 -12.20 5.19
C ILE A 340 2.99 -11.23 4.38
N TYR A 341 2.44 -10.71 3.28
CA TYR A 341 3.18 -9.77 2.44
C TYR A 341 3.44 -8.44 3.14
N SER A 342 2.47 -7.90 3.90
CA SER A 342 2.66 -6.66 4.67
C SER A 342 3.72 -6.84 5.77
N LEU A 343 3.66 -7.95 6.53
CA LEU A 343 4.65 -8.26 7.56
C LEU A 343 6.05 -8.33 6.95
N CYS A 344 6.22 -9.04 5.84
CA CYS A 344 7.51 -9.17 5.17
C CYS A 344 8.01 -7.84 4.61
N PHE A 345 7.13 -7.02 4.03
CA PHE A 345 7.49 -5.69 3.54
C PHE A 345 7.92 -4.76 4.67
N ILE A 346 7.23 -4.78 5.81
CA ILE A 346 7.55 -3.94 6.98
C ILE A 346 8.83 -4.41 7.70
N SER A 347 9.04 -5.73 7.79
CA SER A 347 10.15 -6.31 8.55
C SER A 347 11.44 -6.40 7.74
N LYS A 348 11.36 -6.70 6.44
CA LYS A 348 12.50 -6.98 5.57
C LYS A 348 12.18 -6.60 4.10
N PRO A 349 11.97 -5.31 3.81
CA PRO A 349 11.73 -4.86 2.44
C PRO A 349 12.91 -5.21 1.53
N ASP A 350 12.63 -5.52 0.26
CA ASP A 350 13.60 -5.87 -0.80
C ASP A 350 14.42 -7.15 -0.57
N GLY A 351 14.29 -7.78 0.60
CA GLY A 351 15.00 -9.00 0.95
C GLY A 351 14.10 -10.23 1.01
N ALA A 352 14.73 -11.42 0.97
CA ALA A 352 14.04 -12.68 1.23
C ALA A 352 13.62 -12.77 2.70
N CYS A 353 12.33 -12.57 2.96
CA CYS A 353 11.68 -12.71 4.25
C CYS A 353 11.32 -14.18 4.48
N LYS A 354 11.99 -14.87 5.40
CA LYS A 354 11.71 -16.28 5.66
C LYS A 354 10.56 -16.42 6.66
N ILE A 355 9.46 -16.98 6.20
CA ILE A 355 8.30 -17.30 7.03
C ILE A 355 8.29 -18.79 7.35
N LYS A 356 7.48 -19.16 8.33
CA LYS A 356 7.16 -20.57 8.59
C LYS A 356 5.69 -20.79 8.29
N LEU A 357 5.43 -21.79 7.47
CA LEU A 357 4.10 -22.19 7.00
C LEU A 357 3.96 -23.68 7.23
N ASP A 358 3.05 -24.07 8.13
CA ASP A 358 2.76 -25.44 8.55
C ASP A 358 4.05 -26.27 8.76
N GLY A 359 4.90 -25.81 9.66
CA GLY A 359 6.17 -26.48 9.96
C GLY A 359 7.33 -26.23 8.99
N ASN A 360 7.05 -25.78 7.75
CA ASN A 360 8.05 -25.64 6.68
C ASN A 360 8.50 -24.18 6.50
N ILE A 361 9.77 -23.96 6.13
CA ILE A 361 10.30 -22.62 5.87
C ILE A 361 10.18 -22.31 4.37
N ILE A 362 9.64 -21.14 4.07
CA ILE A 362 9.58 -20.59 2.71
C ILE A 362 9.98 -19.12 2.74
N GLY A 363 10.66 -18.67 1.68
CA GLY A 363 10.97 -17.25 1.50
C GLY A 363 9.80 -16.51 0.85
N ILE A 364 9.55 -15.28 1.27
CA ILE A 364 8.68 -14.32 0.61
C ILE A 364 9.58 -13.20 0.09
N GLN A 365 9.52 -12.92 -1.20
CA GLN A 365 10.17 -11.75 -1.77
C GLN A 365 9.17 -10.60 -1.73
N THR A 366 9.61 -9.43 -1.26
CA THR A 366 8.89 -8.17 -1.46
C THR A 366 9.78 -7.17 -2.16
N TYR A 367 9.21 -6.25 -2.91
CA TYR A 367 9.96 -5.17 -3.57
C TYR A 367 9.33 -3.84 -3.24
N THR A 368 10.20 -2.86 -3.01
CA THR A 368 9.82 -1.47 -2.72
C THR A 368 9.70 -0.67 -3.99
N TRP A 369 8.63 0.10 -4.12
CA TRP A 369 8.56 1.13 -5.16
C TRP A 369 9.41 2.33 -4.77
N THR A 370 10.45 2.64 -5.54
CA THR A 370 11.45 3.66 -5.18
C THR A 370 11.28 5.00 -5.91
N ASN A 371 10.56 5.03 -7.03
CA ASN A 371 10.42 6.23 -7.87
C ASN A 371 9.49 7.30 -7.27
N SER A 372 8.65 6.92 -6.31
CA SER A 372 7.79 7.83 -5.57
C SER A 372 7.61 7.32 -4.14
N SER A 373 7.02 8.16 -3.29
CA SER A 373 6.63 7.84 -1.92
C SER A 373 5.30 8.50 -1.60
N TYR A 374 4.63 8.00 -0.58
CA TYR A 374 3.57 8.72 0.11
C TYR A 374 4.10 9.21 1.47
N ASP A 375 3.31 10.02 2.18
CA ASP A 375 3.53 10.51 3.57
C ASP A 375 4.98 10.41 4.10
N ASN A 376 5.65 11.54 4.34
CA ASN A 376 6.96 11.57 5.01
C ASN A 376 8.00 10.54 4.46
N GLY A 377 7.90 10.14 3.19
CA GLY A 377 8.83 9.22 2.52
C GLY A 377 8.50 7.73 2.63
N LYS A 378 7.33 7.35 3.18
CA LYS A 378 6.85 5.95 3.17
C LYS A 378 6.72 5.39 1.76
N LYS A 379 6.92 4.09 1.61
CA LYS A 379 7.07 3.43 0.31
C LYS A 379 5.94 2.47 0.00
N TYR A 380 5.55 2.43 -1.26
CA TYR A 380 4.55 1.50 -1.77
C TYR A 380 5.14 0.11 -1.96
N VAL A 381 4.30 -0.91 -1.84
CA VAL A 381 4.66 -2.27 -2.25
C VAL A 381 4.65 -2.34 -3.77
N ALA A 382 5.78 -2.68 -4.36
CA ALA A 382 5.91 -2.90 -5.80
C ALA A 382 5.59 -4.35 -6.18
N SER A 383 6.03 -5.34 -5.42
CA SER A 383 5.71 -6.73 -5.71
C SER A 383 5.87 -7.56 -4.44
N ALA A 384 5.14 -8.66 -4.34
CA ALA A 384 5.24 -9.61 -3.25
C ALA A 384 4.81 -10.99 -3.73
N TYR A 385 5.60 -12.02 -3.44
CA TYR A 385 5.29 -13.40 -3.83
C TYR A 385 6.13 -14.44 -3.07
N PRO A 386 5.68 -15.70 -2.96
CA PRO A 386 6.48 -16.78 -2.42
C PRO A 386 7.68 -17.12 -3.32
N ILE A 387 8.87 -17.28 -2.77
CA ILE A 387 10.07 -17.64 -3.55
C ILE A 387 9.99 -19.13 -3.89
N SER A 388 9.97 -19.44 -5.18
CA SER A 388 10.11 -20.80 -5.70
C SER A 388 11.57 -21.11 -6.12
N PRO A 389 12.01 -22.37 -6.04
CA PRO A 389 13.37 -22.80 -6.41
C PRO A 389 13.78 -22.60 -7.87
#